data_AF-A0A8X7U6L4-F1
#
_entry.id   AF-A0A8X7U6L4-F1
#
_cell.length_a   1.000
_cell.length_b   1.000
_cell.length_c   1.000
_cell.angle_alpha   90.00
_cell.angle_beta   90.00
_cell.angle_gamma   90.00
#
_symmetry.space_group_name_H-M   'P 1'
#
loop_
_entity.id
_entity.type
_entity.pdbx_description
1 polymer ?
#
loop_
_entity_poly.entity_id
_entity_poly.type
_entity_poly.pdbx_seq_one_letter_code
_entity_poly.pdbx_strand_id
1 'polypeptide(L)'
;MAMAVFKSPIKGEFHGSRNMESKEFKHHHLLHRHSSGRRRVFVQTETGFVLGMDLDRSDNVHTVKKRLQIAFNLPTEESSLTFGDMVLKNDDLSAVRNDSPLLLKRNLMHRSSSTPCLSPTGNDLQRKDLSGPIEILSHSRCFLSLKQTANDIVEGMKAGVEPIPVNGGMGGAYYFRNEKGQSVAIVKPTDEEPFAPNNPKGFTGKSLGDPGLKPSVRVGETGYREVAAYLLDHDHYANVPPTALVKITHTVFNVNDGVNGNRSREKKKLVSSKIASFQKFVAHDFDASDHGTSSFPVASVHRIGILDIRILNTDRHGGNLLVKKPDGRFGQVELIPIDHGLCLPETLEDPYFEWIHWPQASIPFSEEELDYILSLDPVKDCEMLRRELPMIREACLRVLALCTVFLKEAAAYGLCLAEIGEMMTREFHAGGEVPSVLEMLCIEAKRLIAEGDVLSLRSDVEGETEFQFDLDYSDLDSVYSSKTQTLIVKNPFSNGRSSLGKLEEEEEDETEEEAGLSLSLSKLSTSTKDNKMGSMYPNNPRDETEKTLSSHKSANMLLPVSTNFVKLADMIEAEWVVFLEKFQELLDSAFAERRTMTLRSRQRLGTSCQF
;
A
#
# COMPACT_ATOMS: atom_id res chain seq x y z
N MET A 1 -54.48 55.20 11.37
CA MET A 1 -54.03 56.46 12.04
C MET A 1 -52.55 56.64 11.77
N ALA A 2 -52.08 57.88 11.53
CA ALA A 2 -50.67 58.38 11.43
C ALA A 2 -49.58 57.47 10.77
N MET A 3 -48.90 57.73 9.64
CA MET A 3 -48.29 58.93 8.98
C MET A 3 -47.01 59.51 9.62
N ALA A 4 -46.07 59.93 8.74
CA ALA A 4 -44.71 60.51 8.94
C ALA A 4 -43.62 59.51 9.42
N VAL A 5 -42.49 59.21 8.75
CA VAL A 5 -41.63 59.85 7.70
C VAL A 5 -40.79 61.05 8.16
N PHE A 6 -39.44 60.90 8.25
CA PHE A 6 -38.38 61.63 7.48
C PHE A 6 -36.96 61.67 8.13
N LYS A 7 -35.95 61.79 7.25
CA LYS A 7 -34.61 62.45 7.39
C LYS A 7 -33.39 61.72 8.01
N SER A 8 -32.47 61.32 7.12
CA SER A 8 -31.01 61.62 7.19
C SER A 8 -30.76 63.14 6.96
N PRO A 9 -29.53 63.72 7.00
CA PRO A 9 -28.18 63.13 7.05
C PRO A 9 -27.18 63.86 8.02
N ILE A 10 -25.88 63.53 7.97
CA ILE A 10 -24.73 64.47 7.74
C ILE A 10 -23.36 63.76 7.92
N LYS A 11 -22.37 64.18 7.14
CA LYS A 11 -20.96 63.73 7.18
C LYS A 11 -20.18 64.35 8.35
N GLY A 12 -19.15 63.65 8.82
CA GLY A 12 -18.03 64.23 9.57
C GLY A 12 -16.72 63.55 9.21
N GLU A 13 -15.85 64.23 8.45
CA GLU A 13 -14.46 63.83 8.24
C GLU A 13 -13.56 64.66 9.16
N PHE A 14 -12.60 64.03 9.84
CA PHE A 14 -11.38 64.70 10.30
C PHE A 14 -10.19 63.72 10.28
N HIS A 15 -9.01 64.20 9.88
CA HIS A 15 -7.81 63.40 9.66
C HIS A 15 -6.99 63.12 10.93
N GLY A 16 -6.26 61.99 10.94
CA GLY A 16 -5.24 61.64 11.94
C GLY A 16 -4.35 60.48 11.46
N SER A 17 -3.14 60.80 11.00
CA SER A 17 -2.24 59.96 10.19
C SER A 17 -1.56 58.75 10.87
N ARG A 18 -1.31 57.69 10.06
CA ARG A 18 -0.15 56.74 10.08
C ARG A 18 -0.02 55.79 11.29
N ASN A 19 0.43 54.53 11.19
CA ASN A 19 1.19 53.78 10.15
C ASN A 19 0.57 52.37 9.91
N MET A 20 0.50 51.87 8.67
CA MET A 20 1.40 50.86 8.05
C MET A 20 1.66 49.60 8.89
N GLU A 21 0.92 48.51 8.61
CA GLU A 21 1.40 47.10 8.70
C GLU A 21 0.38 46.05 8.22
N SER A 22 -0.93 46.35 8.19
CA SER A 22 -1.99 45.33 8.03
C SER A 22 -2.56 45.11 6.61
N LYS A 23 -1.85 45.49 5.53
CA LYS A 23 -2.39 45.44 4.16
C LYS A 23 -1.73 44.47 3.16
N GLU A 24 -0.51 43.96 3.40
CA GLU A 24 0.12 43.02 2.44
C GLU A 24 -0.45 41.59 2.54
N PHE A 25 -0.75 41.10 3.74
CA PHE A 25 -1.23 39.73 3.96
C PHE A 25 -2.58 39.40 3.30
N LYS A 26 -3.42 40.39 2.95
CA LYS A 26 -4.71 40.15 2.29
C LYS A 26 -4.64 40.13 0.75
N HIS A 27 -3.52 40.49 0.13
CA HIS A 27 -3.39 40.48 -1.33
C HIS A 27 -2.95 39.12 -1.89
N HIS A 28 -2.05 38.40 -1.20
CA HIS A 28 -1.57 37.10 -1.70
C HIS A 28 -2.62 35.99 -1.63
N HIS A 29 -3.44 35.94 -0.58
CA HIS A 29 -4.34 34.81 -0.33
C HIS A 29 -5.65 34.85 -1.14
N LEU A 30 -5.96 35.96 -1.83
CA LEU A 30 -7.19 36.16 -2.61
C LEU A 30 -7.00 36.12 -4.13
N LEU A 31 -5.77 36.03 -4.64
CA LEU A 31 -5.48 35.97 -6.07
C LEU A 31 -5.65 34.57 -6.71
N HIS A 32 -5.84 33.52 -5.91
CA HIS A 32 -6.23 32.18 -6.41
C HIS A 32 -7.73 32.07 -6.76
N ARG A 33 -8.47 33.18 -6.71
CA ARG A 33 -9.92 33.23 -6.94
C ARG A 33 -10.24 33.46 -8.43
N HIS A 34 -10.45 32.36 -9.15
CA HIS A 34 -11.00 32.31 -10.52
C HIS A 34 -10.21 33.04 -11.63
N SER A 35 -8.90 32.76 -11.75
CA SER A 35 -8.09 33.18 -12.90
C SER A 35 -8.04 32.11 -14.01
N SER A 36 -8.96 32.22 -14.98
CA SER A 36 -8.78 31.83 -16.40
C SER A 36 -7.88 30.61 -16.71
N GLY A 37 -8.39 29.39 -16.53
CA GLY A 37 -7.91 28.20 -17.26
C GLY A 37 -6.50 27.69 -16.93
N ARG A 38 -5.82 28.25 -15.93
CA ARG A 38 -4.53 27.75 -15.44
C ARG A 38 -4.69 26.54 -14.52
N ARG A 39 -3.73 25.61 -14.56
CA ARG A 39 -3.65 24.41 -13.72
C ARG A 39 -2.27 24.29 -13.09
N ARG A 40 -2.20 24.16 -11.77
CA ARG A 40 -0.98 23.77 -11.04
C ARG A 40 -0.72 22.28 -11.25
N VAL A 41 0.52 21.87 -11.46
CA VAL A 41 0.96 20.46 -11.42
C VAL A 41 2.30 20.34 -10.70
N PHE A 42 2.62 19.15 -10.21
CA PHE A 42 3.90 18.86 -9.57
C PHE A 42 4.56 17.68 -10.28
N VAL A 43 5.71 17.89 -10.93
CA VAL A 43 6.36 16.79 -11.67
C VAL A 43 7.58 16.30 -10.90
N GLN A 44 7.57 15.02 -10.55
CA GLN A 44 8.68 14.29 -9.95
C GLN A 44 9.49 13.59 -11.06
N THR A 45 10.82 13.63 -10.98
CA THR A 45 11.70 12.84 -11.86
C THR A 45 11.94 11.44 -11.30
N GLU A 46 12.34 10.49 -12.14
CA GLU A 46 12.87 9.18 -11.70
C GLU A 46 14.03 9.27 -10.68
N THR A 47 14.74 10.41 -10.63
CA THR A 47 15.81 10.71 -9.67
C THR A 47 15.31 11.42 -8.39
N GLY A 48 14.00 11.62 -8.25
CA GLY A 48 13.37 12.18 -7.04
C GLY A 48 13.31 13.71 -6.95
N PHE A 49 13.74 14.46 -7.97
CA PHE A 49 13.59 15.92 -7.98
C PHE A 49 12.15 16.31 -8.34
N VAL A 50 11.60 17.31 -7.66
CA VAL A 50 10.22 17.78 -7.88
C VAL A 50 10.18 19.24 -8.30
N LEU A 51 9.38 19.56 -9.32
CA LEU A 51 9.10 20.92 -9.76
C LEU A 51 7.59 21.22 -9.76
N GLY A 52 7.18 22.26 -9.03
CA GLY A 52 5.83 22.83 -9.14
C GLY A 52 5.72 23.76 -10.34
N MET A 53 4.66 23.63 -11.13
CA MET A 53 4.51 24.29 -12.44
C MET A 53 3.09 24.78 -12.66
N ASP A 54 2.94 26.02 -13.15
CA ASP A 54 1.66 26.54 -13.64
C ASP A 54 1.54 26.30 -15.14
N LEU A 55 0.48 25.61 -15.55
CA LEU A 55 0.19 25.28 -16.94
C LEU A 55 -0.99 26.10 -17.46
N ASP A 56 -0.79 26.77 -18.58
CA ASP A 56 -1.82 27.44 -19.36
C ASP A 56 -2.59 26.44 -20.24
N ARG A 57 -3.76 26.83 -20.77
CA ARG A 57 -4.59 25.95 -21.63
C ARG A 57 -3.88 25.48 -22.92
N SER A 58 -2.86 26.21 -23.36
CA SER A 58 -2.03 25.90 -24.52
C SER A 58 -0.79 25.06 -24.20
N ASP A 59 -0.50 24.81 -22.92
CA ASP A 59 0.64 23.98 -22.54
C ASP A 59 0.30 22.49 -22.77
N ASN A 60 1.28 21.75 -23.28
CA ASN A 60 1.20 20.33 -23.61
C ASN A 60 2.37 19.55 -22.98
N VAL A 61 2.41 18.22 -23.17
CA VAL A 61 3.45 17.36 -22.56
C VAL A 61 4.86 17.78 -22.98
N HIS A 62 5.06 18.21 -24.24
CA HIS A 62 6.36 18.71 -24.69
C HIS A 62 6.77 19.99 -23.94
N THR A 63 5.83 20.89 -23.65
CA THR A 63 6.11 22.10 -22.88
C THR A 63 6.51 21.79 -21.43
N VAL A 64 5.83 20.82 -20.80
CA VAL A 64 6.21 20.32 -19.46
C VAL A 64 7.63 19.75 -19.47
N LYS A 65 7.93 18.83 -20.39
CA LYS A 65 9.27 18.21 -20.56
C LYS A 65 10.35 19.26 -20.80
N LYS A 66 10.13 20.20 -21.71
CA LYS A 66 11.09 21.27 -22.03
C LYS A 66 11.35 22.20 -20.84
N ARG A 67 10.32 22.52 -20.05
CA ARG A 67 10.50 23.32 -18.82
C ARG A 67 11.30 22.54 -17.76
N LEU A 68 11.11 21.22 -17.64
CA LEU A 68 11.91 20.34 -16.75
C LEU A 68 13.37 20.22 -17.22
N GLN A 69 13.59 20.06 -18.53
CA GLN A 69 14.92 20.06 -19.15
C GLN A 69 15.69 21.34 -18.82
N ILE A 70 15.03 22.51 -18.90
CA ILE A 70 15.63 23.81 -18.55
C ILE A 70 15.84 23.96 -17.04
N ALA A 71 14.94 23.44 -16.21
CA ALA A 71 15.02 23.59 -14.75
C ALA A 71 16.09 22.69 -14.10
N PHE A 72 16.26 21.46 -14.60
CA PHE A 72 17.15 20.45 -13.99
C PHE A 72 18.36 20.09 -14.88
N ASN A 73 18.48 20.65 -16.08
CA ASN A 73 19.49 20.27 -17.09
C ASN A 73 19.49 18.76 -17.43
N LEU A 74 18.32 18.11 -17.37
CA LEU A 74 18.15 16.68 -17.66
C LEU A 74 17.61 16.47 -19.09
N PRO A 75 18.12 15.50 -19.86
CA PRO A 75 17.59 15.19 -21.19
C PRO A 75 16.21 14.51 -21.08
N THR A 76 15.21 15.07 -21.77
CA THR A 76 13.80 14.62 -21.72
C THR A 76 13.29 14.00 -23.02
N GLU A 77 14.13 13.87 -24.05
CA GLU A 77 13.70 13.35 -25.36
C GLU A 77 13.27 11.88 -25.30
N GLU A 78 13.95 11.07 -24.50
CA GLU A 78 13.67 9.64 -24.28
C GLU A 78 12.78 9.40 -23.04
N SER A 79 12.08 10.41 -22.51
CA SER A 79 11.18 10.23 -21.36
C SER A 79 9.70 10.20 -21.74
N SER A 80 8.90 9.55 -20.91
CA SER A 80 7.44 9.63 -20.85
C SER A 80 7.02 10.42 -19.61
N LEU A 81 5.89 11.12 -19.72
CA LEU A 81 5.24 11.77 -18.58
C LEU A 81 4.02 10.90 -18.24
N THR A 82 3.99 10.34 -17.03
CA THR A 82 2.98 9.37 -16.61
C THR A 82 2.16 9.88 -15.43
N PHE A 83 0.96 9.34 -15.32
CA PHE A 83 -0.04 9.67 -14.32
C PHE A 83 -0.78 8.39 -13.95
N GLY A 84 -0.42 7.79 -12.81
CA GLY A 84 -0.69 6.36 -12.58
C GLY A 84 -0.04 5.52 -13.70
N ASP A 85 -0.78 4.53 -14.21
CA ASP A 85 -0.37 3.73 -15.39
C ASP A 85 -0.57 4.47 -16.74
N MET A 86 -1.24 5.64 -16.75
CA MET A 86 -1.52 6.35 -18.00
C MET A 86 -0.30 7.16 -18.47
N VAL A 87 0.21 6.81 -19.64
CA VAL A 87 1.22 7.61 -20.36
C VAL A 87 0.54 8.77 -21.09
N LEU A 88 0.86 10.00 -20.72
CA LEU A 88 0.29 11.20 -21.33
C LEU A 88 0.82 11.38 -22.76
N LYS A 89 -0.10 11.46 -23.72
CA LYS A 89 0.22 11.69 -25.15
C LYS A 89 0.61 13.14 -25.38
N ASN A 90 1.43 13.41 -26.40
CA ASN A 90 2.11 14.69 -26.60
C ASN A 90 1.20 15.93 -26.52
N ASP A 91 -0.02 15.82 -27.05
CA ASP A 91 -0.99 16.93 -27.16
C ASP A 91 -2.07 16.92 -26.06
N ASP A 92 -2.11 15.90 -25.20
CA ASP A 92 -3.21 15.67 -24.28
C ASP A 92 -2.80 15.76 -22.81
N LEU A 93 -3.26 16.82 -22.15
CA LEU A 93 -3.25 16.99 -20.70
C LEU A 93 -4.68 17.06 -20.12
N SER A 94 -5.72 16.63 -20.84
CA SER A 94 -7.13 16.76 -20.43
C SER A 94 -7.44 16.07 -19.11
N ALA A 95 -6.88 14.87 -18.89
CA ALA A 95 -7.03 14.09 -17.67
C ALA A 95 -6.29 14.70 -16.45
N VAL A 96 -5.30 15.57 -16.67
CA VAL A 96 -4.50 16.17 -15.59
C VAL A 96 -5.30 17.26 -14.88
N ARG A 97 -5.50 17.11 -13.58
CA ARG A 97 -6.25 18.06 -12.75
C ARG A 97 -5.32 19.09 -12.12
N ASN A 98 -5.90 20.08 -11.43
CA ASN A 98 -5.10 20.96 -10.59
C ASN A 98 -4.41 20.14 -9.48
N ASP A 99 -3.19 20.53 -9.12
CA ASP A 99 -2.35 19.93 -8.06
C ASP A 99 -1.94 18.47 -8.30
N SER A 100 -2.19 17.94 -9.49
CA SER A 100 -1.85 16.57 -9.85
C SER A 100 -0.33 16.33 -9.79
N PRO A 101 0.15 15.33 -9.02
CA PRO A 101 1.51 14.84 -9.14
C PRO A 101 1.66 14.01 -10.41
N LEU A 102 2.72 14.27 -11.17
CA LEU A 102 3.07 13.56 -12.41
C LEU A 102 4.48 12.97 -12.25
N LEU A 103 4.73 11.82 -12.86
CA LEU A 103 6.06 11.19 -12.87
C LEU A 103 6.71 11.32 -14.25
N LEU A 104 7.97 11.73 -14.30
CA LEU A 104 8.80 11.72 -15.50
C LEU A 104 9.70 10.48 -15.49
N LYS A 105 9.35 9.47 -16.29
CA LYS A 105 10.04 8.18 -16.38
C LYS A 105 10.83 8.10 -17.69
N ARG A 106 12.09 7.63 -17.68
CA ARG A 106 12.78 7.26 -18.93
C ARG A 106 12.13 6.04 -19.57
N ASN A 107 12.04 6.07 -20.90
CA ASN A 107 11.67 4.90 -21.69
C ASN A 107 12.89 3.98 -21.75
N LEU A 108 12.76 2.73 -21.30
CA LEU A 108 13.82 1.71 -21.28
C LEU A 108 14.14 1.15 -22.67
N MET A 109 14.33 2.02 -23.65
CA MET A 109 14.85 1.65 -24.97
C MET A 109 16.36 1.46 -24.86
N HIS A 110 16.83 0.22 -24.99
CA HIS A 110 18.26 -0.10 -25.09
C HIS A 110 18.88 0.51 -26.36
N ARG A 111 19.25 1.78 -26.29
CA ARG A 111 20.23 2.42 -27.18
C ARG A 111 21.24 3.17 -26.35
N SER A 112 22.51 2.92 -26.61
CA SER A 112 23.62 3.68 -26.04
C SER A 112 23.64 5.08 -26.66
N SER A 113 22.75 5.95 -26.20
CA SER A 113 22.71 7.35 -26.61
C SER A 113 23.94 8.06 -26.05
N SER A 114 24.92 8.29 -26.94
CA SER A 114 26.20 8.93 -26.63
C SER A 114 26.00 10.25 -25.88
N THR A 115 26.78 10.46 -24.81
CA THR A 115 26.75 11.67 -24.01
C THR A 115 26.87 12.93 -24.88
N PRO A 116 25.90 13.86 -24.83
CA PRO A 116 26.09 15.18 -25.39
C PRO A 116 27.19 15.89 -24.59
N CYS A 117 28.37 16.04 -25.19
CA CYS A 117 29.56 16.58 -24.56
C CYS A 117 29.54 18.12 -24.48
N LEU A 118 28.47 18.68 -23.87
CA LEU A 118 28.38 20.07 -23.45
C LEU A 118 27.68 20.13 -22.09
N SER A 119 28.47 20.29 -21.02
CA SER A 119 27.99 20.62 -19.67
C SER A 119 28.39 22.06 -19.31
N PRO A 120 27.51 23.05 -19.53
CA PRO A 120 27.74 24.41 -19.06
C PRO A 120 27.66 24.46 -17.53
N THR A 121 28.55 25.20 -16.90
CA THR A 121 28.64 25.39 -15.44
C THR A 121 27.45 26.20 -14.90
N GLY A 122 26.34 25.52 -14.63
CA GLY A 122 25.06 26.12 -14.22
C GLY A 122 24.96 26.48 -12.73
N ASN A 123 25.56 27.59 -12.31
CA ASN A 123 25.51 28.08 -10.92
C ASN A 123 24.17 28.77 -10.51
N ASP A 124 23.10 28.66 -11.31
CA ASP A 124 21.84 29.43 -11.15
C ASP A 124 20.54 28.57 -11.16
N LEU A 125 20.65 27.25 -10.95
CA LEU A 125 19.58 26.27 -11.20
C LEU A 125 18.37 26.25 -10.23
N GLN A 126 18.26 27.20 -9.28
CA GLN A 126 17.12 27.26 -8.34
C GLN A 126 16.12 28.40 -8.58
N ARG A 127 16.33 29.25 -9.59
CA ARG A 127 15.45 30.42 -9.84
C ARG A 127 14.31 30.12 -10.82
N LYS A 128 13.29 29.36 -10.37
CA LYS A 128 11.90 29.42 -10.92
C LYS A 128 10.82 28.59 -10.20
N ASP A 129 11.14 27.78 -9.19
CA ASP A 129 10.08 27.21 -8.36
C ASP A 129 9.48 28.31 -7.47
N LEU A 130 8.29 28.80 -7.84
CA LEU A 130 7.54 29.82 -7.08
C LEU A 130 6.69 29.23 -5.94
N SER A 131 6.77 27.92 -5.71
CA SER A 131 6.00 27.25 -4.66
C SER A 131 6.35 27.77 -3.26
N GLY A 132 5.40 27.66 -2.33
CA GLY A 132 5.69 27.73 -0.90
C GLY A 132 6.60 26.57 -0.42
N PRO A 133 7.12 26.66 0.83
CA PRO A 133 7.94 25.59 1.41
C PRO A 133 7.16 24.29 1.64
N ILE A 134 5.83 24.39 1.83
CA ILE A 134 4.89 23.26 1.92
C ILE A 134 3.65 23.63 1.10
N GLU A 135 3.27 22.79 0.13
CA GLU A 135 2.03 22.90 -0.63
C GLU A 135 1.28 21.55 -0.58
N ILE A 136 -0.01 21.58 -0.25
CA ILE A 136 -0.85 20.37 -0.17
C ILE A 136 -1.43 20.06 -1.56
N LEU A 137 -1.29 18.82 -2.01
CA LEU A 137 -1.64 18.35 -3.37
C LEU A 137 -3.13 18.03 -3.57
N SER A 138 -4.01 18.55 -2.72
CA SER A 138 -5.46 18.56 -2.95
C SER A 138 -6.11 19.79 -2.30
N HIS A 139 -7.14 20.30 -2.98
CA HIS A 139 -7.97 21.40 -2.51
C HIS A 139 -9.16 20.95 -1.62
N SER A 140 -9.28 19.66 -1.31
CA SER A 140 -10.39 19.14 -0.49
C SER A 140 -10.46 19.80 0.90
N ARG A 141 -11.70 19.93 1.41
CA ARG A 141 -11.99 20.46 2.75
C ARG A 141 -11.47 19.53 3.86
N CYS A 142 -11.27 18.24 3.57
CA CYS A 142 -10.73 17.25 4.50
C CYS A 142 -9.31 17.57 5.02
N PHE A 143 -8.60 18.48 4.34
CA PHE A 143 -7.22 18.87 4.66
C PHE A 143 -7.09 20.26 5.32
N LEU A 144 -8.20 20.89 5.75
CA LEU A 144 -8.16 22.21 6.39
C LEU A 144 -7.35 22.23 7.69
N SER A 145 -7.42 21.17 8.50
CA SER A 145 -6.61 21.02 9.72
C SER A 145 -5.11 20.97 9.40
N LEU A 146 -4.73 20.28 8.33
CA LEU A 146 -3.35 20.15 7.88
C LEU A 146 -2.79 21.44 7.27
N LYS A 147 -3.64 22.31 6.71
CA LYS A 147 -3.21 23.66 6.28
C LYS A 147 -2.71 24.49 7.46
N GLN A 148 -3.35 24.38 8.62
CA GLN A 148 -2.84 25.03 9.84
C GLN A 148 -1.53 24.39 10.29
N THR A 149 -1.45 23.06 10.39
CA THR A 149 -0.19 22.37 10.75
C THR A 149 0.97 22.74 9.82
N ALA A 150 0.72 22.87 8.51
CA ALA A 150 1.72 23.30 7.54
C ALA A 150 2.18 24.74 7.76
N ASN A 151 1.26 25.66 8.11
CA ASN A 151 1.62 27.03 8.48
C ASN A 151 2.48 27.08 9.75
N ASP A 152 2.08 26.37 10.81
CA ASP A 152 2.82 26.29 12.08
C ASP A 152 4.26 25.79 11.88
N ILE A 153 4.47 24.86 10.94
CA ILE A 153 5.79 24.35 10.53
C ILE A 153 6.55 25.39 9.70
N VAL A 154 5.91 26.08 8.76
CA VAL A 154 6.54 27.14 7.97
C VAL A 154 7.00 28.30 8.87
N GLU A 155 6.24 28.61 9.92
CA GLU A 155 6.62 29.56 10.98
C GLU A 155 7.80 29.00 11.80
N GLY A 156 7.74 27.75 12.25
CA GLY A 156 8.85 27.06 12.92
C GLY A 156 10.16 27.08 12.11
N MET A 157 10.11 26.77 10.82
CA MET A 157 11.28 26.80 9.92
C MET A 157 11.84 28.22 9.75
N LYS A 158 10.98 29.26 9.68
CA LYS A 158 11.42 30.67 9.65
C LYS A 158 12.10 31.08 10.97
N ALA A 159 11.66 30.53 12.09
CA ALA A 159 12.28 30.70 13.41
C ALA A 159 13.57 29.86 13.60
N GLY A 160 14.00 29.09 12.59
CA GLY A 160 15.21 28.25 12.65
C GLY A 160 15.01 26.89 13.33
N VAL A 161 13.77 26.45 13.52
CA VAL A 161 13.46 25.11 14.06
C VAL A 161 13.59 24.06 12.95
N GLU A 162 14.77 23.42 12.91
CA GLU A 162 15.05 22.34 11.96
C GLU A 162 14.19 21.08 12.20
N PRO A 163 13.78 20.34 11.16
CA PRO A 163 13.18 19.00 11.28
C PRO A 163 14.18 17.96 11.81
N ILE A 164 13.68 16.91 12.46
CA ILE A 164 14.51 15.82 13.02
C ILE A 164 14.30 14.53 12.20
N PRO A 165 15.35 13.89 11.67
CA PRO A 165 15.22 12.60 11.00
C PRO A 165 14.85 11.48 11.98
N VAL A 166 14.02 10.54 11.54
CA VAL A 166 13.62 9.36 12.30
C VAL A 166 14.65 8.23 12.12
N ASN A 167 15.20 7.74 13.23
CA ASN A 167 16.23 6.70 13.19
C ASN A 167 15.68 5.29 12.87
N GLY A 168 14.43 4.99 13.26
CA GLY A 168 13.77 3.70 13.03
C GLY A 168 13.17 3.53 11.62
N GLY A 169 12.75 2.31 11.26
CA GLY A 169 12.15 1.95 9.96
C GLY A 169 13.16 1.84 8.80
N MET A 170 12.69 1.49 7.60
CA MET A 170 13.55 1.26 6.41
C MET A 170 13.64 2.44 5.41
N GLY A 171 12.70 3.38 5.45
CA GLY A 171 12.67 4.58 4.60
C GLY A 171 13.17 5.86 5.29
N GLY A 172 13.22 6.96 4.54
CA GLY A 172 13.36 8.32 5.07
C GLY A 172 12.06 8.82 5.70
N ALA A 173 12.13 9.28 6.95
CA ALA A 173 11.01 9.88 7.66
C ALA A 173 11.53 11.00 8.59
N TYR A 174 10.73 12.05 8.77
CA TYR A 174 11.17 13.29 9.42
C TYR A 174 10.08 13.89 10.31
N TYR A 175 10.41 14.19 11.57
CA TYR A 175 9.57 14.99 12.46
C TYR A 175 9.72 16.47 12.13
N PHE A 176 8.66 17.09 11.62
CA PHE A 176 8.55 18.53 11.46
C PHE A 176 7.90 19.17 12.69
N ARG A 177 8.38 20.36 13.05
CA ARG A 177 8.17 20.98 14.36
C ARG A 177 7.65 22.40 14.24
N ASN A 178 6.85 22.83 15.22
CA ASN A 178 6.36 24.20 15.32
C ASN A 178 7.43 25.15 15.91
N GLU A 179 7.14 26.45 16.01
CA GLU A 179 8.03 27.45 16.64
C GLU A 179 8.46 27.11 18.07
N LYS A 180 7.66 26.32 18.81
CA LYS A 180 7.96 25.87 20.19
C LYS A 180 8.89 24.64 20.22
N GLY A 181 9.33 24.14 19.07
CA GLY A 181 10.16 22.95 18.96
C GLY A 181 9.42 21.63 19.20
N GLN A 182 8.09 21.64 19.23
CA GLN A 182 7.25 20.45 19.41
C GLN A 182 6.99 19.78 18.06
N SER A 183 7.08 18.45 17.99
CA SER A 183 6.68 17.68 16.79
C SER A 183 5.19 17.84 16.51
N VAL A 184 4.85 18.21 15.28
CA VAL A 184 3.46 18.45 14.82
C VAL A 184 3.11 17.69 13.54
N ALA A 185 4.10 17.24 12.77
CA ALA A 185 3.89 16.33 11.64
C ALA A 185 5.05 15.33 11.49
N ILE A 186 4.73 14.16 10.92
CA ILE A 186 5.68 13.20 10.35
C ILE A 186 5.59 13.34 8.83
N VAL A 187 6.74 13.44 8.17
CA VAL A 187 6.85 13.56 6.71
C VAL A 187 7.70 12.42 6.16
N LYS A 188 7.17 11.65 5.19
CA LYS A 188 7.86 10.55 4.52
C LYS A 188 7.96 10.84 3.00
N PRO A 189 9.14 11.23 2.47
CA PRO A 189 9.32 11.47 1.05
C PRO A 189 9.20 10.20 0.20
N THR A 190 8.47 10.25 -0.92
CA THR A 190 8.19 9.07 -1.77
C THR A 190 9.43 8.53 -2.47
N ASP A 191 10.47 9.34 -2.67
CA ASP A 191 11.73 8.91 -3.27
C ASP A 191 12.79 8.48 -2.24
N GLU A 192 12.44 8.47 -0.95
CA GLU A 192 13.28 8.04 0.17
C GLU A 192 12.79 6.75 0.86
N GLU A 193 11.69 6.17 0.40
CA GLU A 193 11.15 4.89 0.89
C GLU A 193 12.09 3.69 0.55
N PRO A 194 11.82 2.46 1.04
CA PRO A 194 12.66 1.30 0.74
C PRO A 194 12.80 1.04 -0.76
N PHE A 195 14.04 0.77 -1.20
CA PHE A 195 14.48 0.61 -2.60
C PHE A 195 14.47 1.89 -3.46
N ALA A 196 13.92 3.00 -2.99
CA ALA A 196 13.83 4.24 -3.74
C ALA A 196 15.21 4.92 -3.95
N PRO A 197 15.37 5.75 -5.01
CA PRO A 197 16.67 6.28 -5.42
C PRO A 197 17.40 7.09 -4.34
N ASN A 198 16.67 7.82 -3.50
CA ASN A 198 17.21 8.70 -2.47
C ASN A 198 17.09 8.13 -1.06
N ASN A 199 16.82 6.82 -0.89
CA ASN A 199 16.73 6.19 0.43
C ASN A 199 17.98 6.51 1.31
N PRO A 200 17.81 7.16 2.49
CA PRO A 200 18.93 7.60 3.33
C PRO A 200 19.63 6.47 4.09
N LYS A 201 19.03 5.28 4.13
CA LYS A 201 19.52 4.09 4.86
C LYS A 201 20.30 3.13 3.96
N GLY A 202 20.47 3.47 2.68
CA GLY A 202 21.22 2.66 1.71
C GLY A 202 20.43 1.51 1.09
N PHE A 203 19.14 1.37 1.42
CA PHE A 203 18.22 0.47 0.72
C PHE A 203 17.79 1.12 -0.60
N THR A 204 18.72 1.22 -1.55
CA THR A 204 18.50 1.75 -2.91
C THR A 204 18.63 0.62 -3.93
N GLY A 205 18.13 0.82 -5.15
CA GLY A 205 18.41 -0.09 -6.27
C GLY A 205 17.25 -0.32 -7.26
N LYS A 206 16.09 0.30 -7.03
CA LYS A 206 14.95 0.25 -7.94
C LYS A 206 14.55 1.66 -8.40
N SER A 207 13.86 1.75 -9.52
CA SER A 207 13.31 3.00 -10.05
C SER A 207 11.93 3.27 -9.46
N LEU A 208 11.49 4.53 -9.49
CA LEU A 208 10.10 4.86 -9.14
C LEU A 208 9.14 4.15 -10.13
N GLY A 209 8.13 3.46 -9.58
CA GLY A 209 7.18 2.64 -10.32
C GLY A 209 7.66 1.21 -10.63
N ASP A 210 8.80 0.75 -10.11
CA ASP A 210 9.17 -0.67 -10.10
C ASP A 210 8.55 -1.38 -8.86
N PRO A 211 8.35 -2.72 -8.86
CA PRO A 211 7.82 -3.45 -7.69
C PRO A 211 8.63 -3.18 -6.40
N GLY A 212 7.97 -2.90 -5.28
CA GLY A 212 8.61 -2.40 -4.05
C GLY A 212 9.11 -3.48 -3.09
N LEU A 213 8.81 -3.30 -1.80
CA LEU A 213 9.05 -4.30 -0.75
C LEU A 213 8.02 -5.44 -0.83
N LYS A 214 6.74 -5.08 -0.96
CA LYS A 214 5.65 -5.96 -1.38
C LYS A 214 5.56 -5.89 -2.91
N PRO A 215 5.55 -7.01 -3.67
CA PRO A 215 5.56 -6.98 -5.14
C PRO A 215 4.44 -6.13 -5.77
N SER A 216 3.26 -6.13 -5.17
CA SER A 216 2.06 -5.39 -5.60
C SER A 216 1.97 -3.93 -5.13
N VAL A 217 3.00 -3.42 -4.44
CA VAL A 217 3.13 -2.02 -4.03
C VAL A 217 4.41 -1.46 -4.64
N ARG A 218 4.31 -0.54 -5.60
CA ARG A 218 5.48 -0.07 -6.35
C ARG A 218 6.25 1.00 -5.57
N VAL A 219 7.55 1.11 -5.86
CA VAL A 219 8.44 2.12 -5.28
C VAL A 219 7.96 3.51 -5.65
N GLY A 220 7.79 4.37 -4.66
CA GLY A 220 7.26 5.73 -4.76
C GLY A 220 5.77 5.87 -4.50
N GLU A 221 5.07 4.78 -4.20
CA GLU A 221 3.62 4.76 -4.02
C GLU A 221 3.14 4.79 -2.56
N THR A 222 4.01 4.52 -1.58
CA THR A 222 3.60 4.43 -0.17
C THR A 222 2.95 5.72 0.33
N GLY A 223 3.46 6.87 -0.12
CA GLY A 223 3.00 8.18 0.33
C GLY A 223 1.55 8.53 -0.03
N TYR A 224 0.98 8.01 -1.12
CA TYR A 224 -0.44 8.24 -1.42
C TYR A 224 -1.35 7.17 -0.78
N ARG A 225 -0.83 5.99 -0.46
CA ARG A 225 -1.55 4.92 0.25
C ARG A 225 -1.87 5.32 1.69
N GLU A 226 -0.92 6.00 2.35
CA GLU A 226 -1.12 6.69 3.63
C GLU A 226 -2.28 7.71 3.60
N VAL A 227 -2.44 8.44 2.48
CA VAL A 227 -3.55 9.38 2.31
C VAL A 227 -4.87 8.65 2.02
N ALA A 228 -4.82 7.55 1.26
CA ALA A 228 -5.99 6.73 0.98
C ALA A 228 -6.58 6.13 2.26
N ALA A 229 -5.74 5.62 3.17
CA ALA A 229 -6.19 5.12 4.47
C ALA A 229 -6.90 6.19 5.31
N TYR A 230 -6.37 7.42 5.38
CA TYR A 230 -7.05 8.54 6.04
C TYR A 230 -8.36 8.94 5.36
N LEU A 231 -8.43 8.92 4.02
CA LEU A 231 -9.64 9.26 3.27
C LEU A 231 -10.74 8.19 3.37
N LEU A 232 -10.36 6.92 3.61
CA LEU A 232 -11.29 5.80 3.82
C LEU A 232 -11.72 5.64 5.28
N ASP A 233 -11.07 6.33 6.22
CA ASP A 233 -11.46 6.37 7.63
C ASP A 233 -12.62 7.35 7.86
N HIS A 234 -13.82 6.92 7.45
CA HIS A 234 -15.06 7.70 7.54
C HIS A 234 -15.32 8.16 8.98
N ASP A 235 -15.62 9.44 9.14
CA ASP A 235 -15.84 10.10 10.44
C ASP A 235 -14.75 9.85 11.51
N HIS A 236 -13.53 9.48 11.06
CA HIS A 236 -12.38 9.10 11.90
C HIS A 236 -12.64 7.87 12.79
N TYR A 237 -13.43 6.90 12.31
CA TYR A 237 -13.85 5.72 13.06
C TYR A 237 -12.68 4.90 13.64
N ALA A 238 -11.63 4.66 12.84
CA ALA A 238 -10.38 4.02 13.21
C ALA A 238 -9.34 4.97 13.82
N ASN A 239 -9.61 6.28 13.84
CA ASN A 239 -8.70 7.35 14.29
C ASN A 239 -7.37 7.43 13.52
N VAL A 240 -7.38 7.21 12.20
CA VAL A 240 -6.20 7.47 11.36
C VAL A 240 -5.83 8.96 11.45
N PRO A 241 -4.60 9.33 11.86
CA PRO A 241 -4.23 10.72 11.98
C PRO A 241 -4.35 11.47 10.64
N PRO A 242 -4.81 12.74 10.63
CA PRO A 242 -4.95 13.51 9.40
C PRO A 242 -3.70 13.45 8.52
N THR A 243 -3.87 12.96 7.29
CA THR A 243 -2.77 12.69 6.36
C THR A 243 -3.08 13.27 4.98
N ALA A 244 -2.12 13.96 4.37
CA ALA A 244 -2.22 14.49 3.01
C ALA A 244 -0.92 14.30 2.23
N LEU A 245 -1.01 14.36 0.91
CA LEU A 245 0.16 14.42 0.04
C LEU A 245 0.63 15.88 -0.07
N VAL A 246 1.93 16.13 0.07
CA VAL A 246 2.52 17.46 -0.02
C VAL A 246 3.70 17.51 -0.98
N LYS A 247 3.89 18.67 -1.62
CA LYS A 247 5.19 19.11 -2.11
C LYS A 247 5.84 19.88 -0.98
N ILE A 248 7.01 19.44 -0.55
CA ILE A 248 7.75 20.04 0.56
C ILE A 248 9.20 20.31 0.17
N THR A 249 9.73 21.45 0.61
CA THR A 249 11.08 21.91 0.27
C THR A 249 11.90 22.15 1.53
N HIS A 250 12.97 21.36 1.70
CA HIS A 250 13.86 21.50 2.85
C HIS A 250 15.29 21.02 2.55
N THR A 251 16.25 21.34 3.43
CA THR A 251 17.66 20.91 3.34
C THR A 251 17.95 19.58 4.08
N VAL A 252 16.94 19.02 4.76
CA VAL A 252 17.06 17.79 5.57
C VAL A 252 16.88 16.52 4.74
N PHE A 253 16.17 16.64 3.62
CA PHE A 253 15.87 15.52 2.72
C PHE A 253 17.13 15.01 2.04
N ASN A 254 17.19 13.70 1.84
CA ASN A 254 18.35 13.07 1.25
C ASN A 254 18.34 13.20 -0.27
N VAL A 255 19.52 13.39 -0.84
CA VAL A 255 19.75 13.37 -2.28
C VAL A 255 21.03 12.57 -2.51
N ASN A 256 20.90 11.45 -3.20
CA ASN A 256 22.00 10.57 -3.55
C ASN A 256 22.58 11.04 -4.89
N ASP A 257 23.75 11.66 -4.85
CA ASP A 257 24.53 11.93 -6.07
C ASP A 257 24.92 10.60 -6.72
N GLY A 258 24.65 10.46 -8.02
CA GLY A 258 25.02 9.27 -8.79
C GLY A 258 26.54 9.01 -8.79
N VAL A 259 26.93 7.79 -9.18
CA VAL A 259 28.26 7.16 -8.94
C VAL A 259 29.49 7.92 -9.47
N ASN A 260 29.34 9.05 -10.16
CA ASN A 260 30.44 9.98 -10.49
C ASN A 260 30.85 10.83 -9.28
N GLY A 261 31.44 10.17 -8.28
CA GLY A 261 31.91 10.80 -7.05
C GLY A 261 33.14 11.70 -7.25
N ASN A 262 32.91 12.98 -7.54
CA ASN A 262 33.87 14.01 -7.19
C ASN A 262 33.73 14.29 -5.68
N ARG A 263 34.60 13.65 -4.88
CA ARG A 263 34.60 13.74 -3.40
C ARG A 263 35.12 15.12 -2.92
N SER A 264 34.43 16.21 -3.23
CA SER A 264 34.65 17.49 -2.56
C SER A 264 33.97 17.47 -1.18
N ARG A 265 34.73 17.84 -0.15
CA ARG A 265 34.38 17.62 1.27
C ARG A 265 33.38 18.63 1.86
N GLU A 266 32.65 19.32 1.00
CA GLU A 266 31.59 20.26 1.35
C GLU A 266 30.32 19.89 0.57
N LYS A 267 29.53 18.95 1.10
CA LYS A 267 28.12 18.84 0.72
C LYS A 267 27.43 20.14 1.14
N LYS A 268 27.42 21.16 0.27
CA LYS A 268 26.43 22.24 0.36
C LYS A 268 25.06 21.55 0.39
N LYS A 269 24.37 21.60 1.53
CA LYS A 269 23.05 20.97 1.68
C LYS A 269 22.12 21.57 0.62
N LEU A 270 21.88 20.84 -0.46
CA LEU A 270 21.04 21.29 -1.54
C LEU A 270 19.61 21.36 -1.02
N VAL A 271 19.02 22.56 -1.02
CA VAL A 271 17.58 22.73 -0.78
C VAL A 271 16.86 21.91 -1.85
N SER A 272 16.13 20.87 -1.45
CA SER A 272 15.47 19.97 -2.39
C SER A 272 13.96 19.95 -2.15
N SER A 273 13.22 19.87 -3.25
CA SER A 273 11.75 19.72 -3.28
C SER A 273 11.42 18.24 -3.47
N LYS A 274 10.56 17.70 -2.61
CA LYS A 274 10.10 16.30 -2.60
C LYS A 274 8.58 16.22 -2.62
N ILE A 275 8.04 15.11 -3.11
CA ILE A 275 6.66 14.68 -2.82
C ILE A 275 6.73 13.79 -1.59
N ALA A 276 5.83 13.99 -0.63
CA ALA A 276 5.83 13.25 0.62
C ALA A 276 4.41 13.04 1.15
N SER A 277 4.19 11.96 1.90
CA SER A 277 3.06 11.94 2.84
C SER A 277 3.38 12.89 4.01
N PHE A 278 2.35 13.61 4.45
CA PHE A 278 2.38 14.55 5.56
C PHE A 278 1.27 14.15 6.52
N GLN A 279 1.64 13.47 7.59
CA GLN A 279 0.73 12.98 8.61
C GLN A 279 0.87 13.83 9.87
N LYS A 280 -0.25 14.25 10.47
CA LYS A 280 -0.24 14.97 11.75
C LYS A 280 0.38 14.08 12.83
N PHE A 281 1.39 14.59 13.53
CA PHE A 281 2.01 13.88 14.64
C PHE A 281 1.03 13.75 15.81
N VAL A 282 0.97 12.57 16.41
CA VAL A 282 0.20 12.34 17.64
C VAL A 282 1.16 11.96 18.75
N ALA A 283 1.10 12.72 19.85
CA ALA A 283 1.82 12.38 21.07
C ALA A 283 1.23 11.11 21.68
N HIS A 284 2.09 10.15 21.96
CA HIS A 284 1.79 8.81 22.45
C HIS A 284 2.84 8.42 23.50
N ASP A 285 2.56 7.39 24.28
CA ASP A 285 3.46 6.93 25.33
C ASP A 285 4.37 5.79 24.84
N PHE A 286 3.79 4.85 24.07
CA PHE A 286 4.41 3.62 23.57
C PHE A 286 3.77 3.23 22.23
N ASP A 287 4.32 2.22 21.54
CA ASP A 287 3.57 1.44 20.55
C ASP A 287 2.98 0.16 21.17
N ALA A 288 2.17 -0.59 20.41
CA ALA A 288 1.46 -1.74 20.93
C ALA A 288 2.35 -2.97 21.17
N SER A 289 3.58 -3.03 20.64
CA SER A 289 4.52 -4.12 20.93
C SER A 289 5.15 -3.99 22.33
N ASP A 290 5.24 -2.77 22.85
CA ASP A 290 5.72 -2.46 24.21
C ASP A 290 4.61 -2.57 25.29
N HIS A 291 3.37 -2.94 24.92
CA HIS A 291 2.22 -2.98 25.85
C HIS A 291 1.41 -4.28 25.77
N GLY A 292 0.93 -4.76 26.92
CA GLY A 292 0.14 -5.99 27.00
C GLY A 292 -1.20 -5.87 26.26
N THR A 293 -1.37 -6.69 25.22
CA THR A 293 -2.53 -6.63 24.29
C THR A 293 -3.89 -6.81 24.96
N SER A 294 -3.95 -7.55 26.08
CA SER A 294 -5.17 -7.73 26.89
C SER A 294 -5.75 -6.45 27.49
N SER A 295 -4.99 -5.34 27.50
CA SER A 295 -5.46 -4.03 27.99
C SER A 295 -6.16 -3.18 26.93
N PHE A 296 -6.13 -3.57 25.65
CA PHE A 296 -6.68 -2.77 24.57
C PHE A 296 -8.22 -2.83 24.53
N PRO A 297 -8.93 -1.70 24.34
CA PRO A 297 -10.39 -1.72 24.19
C PRO A 297 -10.81 -2.48 22.94
N VAL A 298 -11.84 -3.33 23.09
CA VAL A 298 -12.41 -4.13 21.99
C VAL A 298 -12.77 -3.26 20.80
N ALA A 299 -13.52 -2.17 21.03
CA ALA A 299 -13.95 -1.25 20.00
C ALA A 299 -12.76 -0.63 19.23
N SER A 300 -11.65 -0.31 19.89
CA SER A 300 -10.46 0.22 19.22
C SER A 300 -9.82 -0.81 18.28
N VAL A 301 -9.75 -2.08 18.71
CA VAL A 301 -9.24 -3.18 17.86
C VAL A 301 -10.18 -3.42 16.68
N HIS A 302 -11.49 -3.44 16.92
CA HIS A 302 -12.51 -3.61 15.88
C HIS A 302 -12.48 -2.50 14.83
N ARG A 303 -12.49 -1.23 15.26
CA ARG A 303 -12.41 -0.06 14.36
C ARG A 303 -11.19 -0.11 13.43
N ILE A 304 -10.04 -0.49 13.98
CA ILE A 304 -8.79 -0.61 13.22
C ILE A 304 -8.83 -1.81 12.26
N GLY A 305 -9.26 -2.98 12.73
CA GLY A 305 -9.37 -4.17 11.88
C GLY A 305 -10.39 -4.03 10.74
N ILE A 306 -11.51 -3.35 10.99
CA ILE A 306 -12.51 -2.97 9.97
C ILE A 306 -11.86 -2.15 8.84
N LEU A 307 -10.99 -1.18 9.17
CA LEU A 307 -10.26 -0.42 8.17
C LEU A 307 -9.20 -1.29 7.46
N ASP A 308 -8.37 -2.01 8.23
CA ASP A 308 -7.28 -2.85 7.70
C ASP A 308 -7.77 -3.94 6.75
N ILE A 309 -8.95 -4.53 7.01
CA ILE A 309 -9.62 -5.48 6.11
C ILE A 309 -9.98 -4.79 4.78
N ARG A 310 -10.69 -3.65 4.81
CA ARG A 310 -11.11 -2.93 3.59
C ARG A 310 -9.93 -2.55 2.71
N ILE A 311 -8.84 -2.10 3.32
CA ILE A 311 -7.64 -1.65 2.59
C ILE A 311 -6.65 -2.80 2.30
N LEU A 312 -6.96 -4.04 2.70
CA LEU A 312 -6.06 -5.20 2.66
C LEU A 312 -4.64 -4.84 3.12
N ASN A 313 -4.52 -4.44 4.39
CA ASN A 313 -3.24 -4.00 4.94
C ASN A 313 -2.25 -5.18 5.05
N THR A 314 -1.11 -5.06 4.37
CA THR A 314 -0.11 -6.15 4.30
C THR A 314 0.99 -6.06 5.37
N ASP A 315 0.88 -5.12 6.32
CA ASP A 315 1.90 -4.80 7.33
C ASP A 315 1.31 -4.23 8.65
N ARG A 316 0.15 -4.71 9.13
CA ARG A 316 -0.37 -4.31 10.45
C ARG A 316 0.27 -5.13 11.57
N HIS A 317 1.32 -4.57 12.16
CA HIS A 317 1.97 -5.06 13.39
C HIS A 317 1.89 -4.03 14.53
N GLY A 318 2.23 -4.43 15.76
CA GLY A 318 2.08 -3.60 16.97
C GLY A 318 2.88 -2.30 16.95
N GLY A 319 4.07 -2.30 16.33
CA GLY A 319 4.84 -1.08 16.07
C GLY A 319 4.13 -0.03 15.18
N ASN A 320 3.09 -0.41 14.44
CA ASN A 320 2.27 0.47 13.61
C ASN A 320 0.96 0.90 14.33
N LEU A 321 0.88 0.68 15.64
CA LEU A 321 -0.25 1.01 16.50
C LEU A 321 0.24 1.78 17.72
N LEU A 322 -0.01 3.09 17.75
CA LEU A 322 0.40 3.94 18.86
C LEU A 322 -0.55 3.75 20.04
N VAL A 323 0.00 3.66 21.25
CA VAL A 323 -0.73 3.57 22.51
C VAL A 323 -0.61 4.88 23.27
N LYS A 324 -1.76 5.48 23.60
CA LYS A 324 -1.84 6.73 24.36
C LYS A 324 -2.70 6.55 25.62
N LYS A 325 -2.20 7.03 26.75
CA LYS A 325 -2.85 6.94 28.07
C LYS A 325 -3.50 8.30 28.41
N PRO A 326 -4.83 8.46 28.28
CA PRO A 326 -5.51 9.68 28.72
C PRO A 326 -5.25 9.97 30.21
N ASP A 327 -4.91 11.23 30.50
CA ASP A 327 -4.30 11.70 31.76
C ASP A 327 -4.85 11.02 33.03
N GLY A 328 -4.01 10.17 33.63
CA GLY A 328 -4.20 9.64 34.99
C GLY A 328 -5.28 8.55 35.17
N ARG A 329 -5.99 8.13 34.12
CA ARG A 329 -7.00 7.06 34.24
C ARG A 329 -6.39 5.68 33.99
N PHE A 330 -6.09 4.96 35.08
CA PHE A 330 -5.69 3.56 35.00
C PHE A 330 -6.75 2.73 34.24
N GLY A 331 -6.29 2.00 33.21
CA GLY A 331 -7.12 1.04 32.45
C GLY A 331 -7.83 1.58 31.20
N GLN A 332 -7.77 2.88 30.89
CA GLN A 332 -8.21 3.38 29.58
C GLN A 332 -6.97 3.68 28.73
N VAL A 333 -6.91 3.09 27.52
CA VAL A 333 -5.89 3.39 26.50
C VAL A 333 -6.56 3.64 25.16
N GLU A 334 -6.00 4.57 24.40
CA GLU A 334 -6.39 4.91 23.04
C GLU A 334 -5.39 4.25 22.08
N LEU A 335 -5.88 3.51 21.07
CA LEU A 335 -5.07 2.97 19.98
C LEU A 335 -5.24 3.86 18.75
N ILE A 336 -4.13 4.18 18.10
CA ILE A 336 -4.10 5.07 16.94
C ILE A 336 -3.28 4.39 15.82
N PRO A 337 -3.90 4.01 14.70
CA PRO A 337 -3.22 3.34 13.61
C PRO A 337 -2.38 4.32 12.79
N ILE A 338 -1.14 3.92 12.50
CA ILE A 338 -0.21 4.65 11.64
C ILE A 338 0.37 3.69 10.59
N ASP A 339 1.23 4.22 9.71
CA ASP A 339 2.00 3.48 8.71
C ASP A 339 1.16 2.57 7.78
N HIS A 340 0.32 3.18 6.96
CA HIS A 340 -0.50 2.50 5.95
C HIS A 340 0.19 2.46 4.58
N GLY A 341 1.52 2.58 4.53
CA GLY A 341 2.28 2.64 3.27
C GLY A 341 2.14 1.38 2.41
N LEU A 342 1.81 0.24 3.01
CA LEU A 342 1.71 -1.09 2.37
C LEU A 342 0.26 -1.63 2.31
N CYS A 343 -0.73 -0.75 2.20
CA CYS A 343 -2.12 -1.11 1.92
C CYS A 343 -2.51 -0.94 0.44
N LEU A 344 -3.71 -1.41 0.08
CA LEU A 344 -4.36 -1.32 -1.23
C LEU A 344 -3.54 -1.94 -2.39
N PRO A 345 -3.01 -3.17 -2.26
CA PRO A 345 -2.13 -3.78 -3.25
C PRO A 345 -2.78 -3.90 -4.65
N GLU A 346 -1.96 -4.01 -5.70
CA GLU A 346 -2.41 -4.29 -7.09
C GLU A 346 -3.15 -5.62 -7.26
N THR A 347 -2.79 -6.60 -6.44
CA THR A 347 -3.27 -7.98 -6.51
C THR A 347 -3.52 -8.45 -5.09
N LEU A 348 -4.29 -9.52 -4.92
CA LEU A 348 -4.33 -10.19 -3.63
C LEU A 348 -2.90 -10.67 -3.28
N GLU A 349 -2.48 -10.31 -2.08
CA GLU A 349 -1.29 -10.77 -1.38
C GLU A 349 -1.71 -11.14 0.04
N ASP A 350 -0.91 -11.96 0.72
CA ASP A 350 -1.13 -12.31 2.11
C ASP A 350 -1.11 -11.04 2.99
N PRO A 351 -2.24 -10.67 3.63
CA PRO A 351 -2.26 -9.56 4.56
C PRO A 351 -1.52 -9.93 5.85
N TYR A 352 -1.06 -8.92 6.60
CA TYR A 352 -0.50 -9.16 7.92
C TYR A 352 -1.33 -8.41 8.95
N PHE A 353 -2.06 -9.16 9.77
CA PHE A 353 -3.02 -8.65 10.74
C PHE A 353 -2.69 -9.20 12.15
N GLU A 354 -1.76 -8.59 12.87
CA GLU A 354 -1.37 -9.07 14.21
C GLU A 354 -2.55 -9.12 15.19
N TRP A 355 -3.56 -8.26 15.00
CA TRP A 355 -4.77 -8.23 15.83
C TRP A 355 -5.63 -9.50 15.74
N ILE A 356 -5.45 -10.38 14.75
CA ILE A 356 -6.13 -11.70 14.71
C ILE A 356 -5.81 -12.50 15.99
N HIS A 357 -4.58 -12.38 16.49
CA HIS A 357 -4.11 -13.11 17.65
C HIS A 357 -4.50 -12.45 18.99
N TRP A 358 -5.25 -11.34 18.96
CA TRP A 358 -5.67 -10.61 20.15
C TRP A 358 -7.07 -11.07 20.59
N PRO A 359 -7.31 -11.37 21.88
CA PRO A 359 -8.60 -11.88 22.36
C PRO A 359 -9.80 -10.99 21.96
N GLN A 360 -9.57 -9.69 21.83
CA GLN A 360 -10.56 -8.71 21.39
C GLN A 360 -11.16 -9.05 20.02
N ALA A 361 -10.36 -9.49 19.04
CA ALA A 361 -10.86 -9.78 17.70
C ALA A 361 -11.78 -11.01 17.64
N SER A 362 -11.75 -11.88 18.66
CA SER A 362 -12.65 -13.02 18.81
C SER A 362 -14.02 -12.66 19.43
N ILE A 363 -14.25 -11.38 19.75
CA ILE A 363 -15.52 -10.89 20.29
C ILE A 363 -16.43 -10.48 19.13
N PRO A 364 -17.74 -10.74 19.18
CA PRO A 364 -18.68 -10.29 18.14
C PRO A 364 -18.67 -8.76 18.02
N PHE A 365 -18.92 -8.26 16.80
CA PHE A 365 -19.14 -6.84 16.57
C PHE A 365 -20.36 -6.34 17.36
N SER A 366 -20.25 -5.11 17.87
CA SER A 366 -21.34 -4.36 18.47
C SER A 366 -22.30 -3.78 17.41
N GLU A 367 -23.50 -3.37 17.83
CA GLU A 367 -24.48 -2.75 16.93
C GLU A 367 -23.92 -1.49 16.22
N GLU A 368 -23.15 -0.66 16.92
CA GLU A 368 -22.46 0.52 16.34
C GLU A 368 -21.47 0.12 15.23
N GLU A 369 -20.73 -0.97 15.42
CA GLU A 369 -19.76 -1.49 14.44
C GLU A 369 -20.45 -2.12 13.23
N LEU A 370 -21.56 -2.84 13.44
CA LEU A 370 -22.37 -3.41 12.37
C LEU A 370 -23.05 -2.32 11.54
N ASP A 371 -23.63 -1.29 12.17
CA ASP A 371 -24.21 -0.14 11.49
C ASP A 371 -23.15 0.62 10.67
N TYR A 372 -21.96 0.82 11.23
CA TYR A 372 -20.83 1.41 10.50
C TYR A 372 -20.47 0.57 9.27
N ILE A 373 -20.25 -0.74 9.41
CA ILE A 373 -19.93 -1.65 8.29
C ILE A 373 -21.05 -1.63 7.23
N LEU A 374 -22.31 -1.65 7.65
CA LEU A 374 -23.48 -1.59 6.77
C LEU A 374 -23.55 -0.26 5.99
N SER A 375 -23.09 0.85 6.56
CA SER A 375 -23.07 2.16 5.90
C SER A 375 -22.02 2.31 4.78
N LEU A 376 -20.96 1.49 4.79
CA LEU A 376 -19.84 1.58 3.83
C LEU A 376 -20.29 1.36 2.37
N ASP A 377 -19.80 2.18 1.46
CA ASP A 377 -20.13 2.11 0.03
C ASP A 377 -18.85 2.05 -0.83
N PRO A 378 -18.46 0.85 -1.31
CA PRO A 378 -17.23 0.69 -2.07
C PRO A 378 -17.23 1.43 -3.41
N VAL A 379 -18.40 1.72 -4.00
CA VAL A 379 -18.48 2.46 -5.27
C VAL A 379 -18.17 3.93 -5.02
N LYS A 380 -18.80 4.54 -4.01
CA LYS A 380 -18.51 5.93 -3.60
C LYS A 380 -17.07 6.10 -3.13
N ASP A 381 -16.52 5.13 -2.40
CA ASP A 381 -15.13 5.13 -1.95
C ASP A 381 -14.16 5.13 -3.14
N CYS A 382 -14.39 4.27 -4.13
CA CYS A 382 -13.59 4.24 -5.37
C CYS A 382 -13.72 5.53 -6.17
N GLU A 383 -14.91 6.11 -6.32
CA GLU A 383 -15.10 7.42 -6.97
C GLU A 383 -14.38 8.57 -6.23
N MET A 384 -14.39 8.53 -4.89
CA MET A 384 -13.68 9.48 -4.04
C MET A 384 -12.16 9.35 -4.25
N LEU A 385 -11.60 8.15 -4.23
CA LEU A 385 -10.17 7.92 -4.45
C LEU A 385 -9.74 8.30 -5.87
N ARG A 386 -10.51 7.95 -6.92
CA ARG A 386 -10.26 8.44 -8.30
C ARG A 386 -10.26 9.97 -8.40
N ARG A 387 -10.98 10.67 -7.50
CA ARG A 387 -11.06 12.12 -7.48
C ARG A 387 -9.90 12.78 -6.75
N GLU A 388 -9.59 12.31 -5.55
CA GLU A 388 -8.59 12.90 -4.65
C GLU A 388 -7.17 12.38 -4.91
N LEU A 389 -7.04 11.11 -5.29
CA LEU A 389 -5.79 10.39 -5.50
C LEU A 389 -5.77 9.75 -6.90
N PRO A 390 -5.84 10.54 -7.99
CA PRO A 390 -5.97 10.02 -9.36
C PRO A 390 -4.74 9.27 -9.90
N MET A 391 -3.67 9.14 -9.11
CA MET A 391 -2.54 8.25 -9.38
C MET A 391 -2.78 6.80 -8.90
N ILE A 392 -3.81 6.56 -8.07
CA ILE A 392 -4.20 5.22 -7.64
C ILE A 392 -4.72 4.43 -8.84
N ARG A 393 -4.39 3.15 -8.88
CA ARG A 393 -4.56 2.30 -10.06
C ARG A 393 -5.79 1.43 -9.87
N GLU A 394 -6.56 1.20 -10.94
CA GLU A 394 -7.89 0.56 -10.84
C GLU A 394 -7.85 -0.83 -10.18
N ALA A 395 -6.73 -1.55 -10.33
CA ALA A 395 -6.45 -2.79 -9.62
C ALA A 395 -6.61 -2.66 -8.08
N CYS A 396 -6.05 -1.58 -7.51
CA CYS A 396 -6.12 -1.27 -6.08
C CYS A 396 -7.56 -0.94 -5.64
N LEU A 397 -8.32 -0.28 -6.51
CA LEU A 397 -9.73 0.06 -6.28
C LEU A 397 -10.64 -1.18 -6.35
N ARG A 398 -10.34 -2.12 -7.24
CA ARG A 398 -11.01 -3.43 -7.29
C ARG A 398 -10.72 -4.28 -6.04
N VAL A 399 -9.50 -4.26 -5.51
CA VAL A 399 -9.16 -4.87 -4.21
C VAL A 399 -9.96 -4.22 -3.07
N LEU A 400 -10.01 -2.88 -2.98
CA LEU A 400 -10.82 -2.17 -1.97
C LEU A 400 -12.29 -2.57 -2.03
N ALA A 401 -12.87 -2.59 -3.23
CA ALA A 401 -14.27 -2.94 -3.42
C ALA A 401 -14.56 -4.39 -3.01
N LEU A 402 -13.73 -5.33 -3.46
CA LEU A 402 -13.80 -6.75 -3.09
C LEU A 402 -13.73 -6.96 -1.58
N CYS A 403 -12.72 -6.39 -0.91
CA CYS A 403 -12.52 -6.56 0.54
C CYS A 403 -13.62 -5.87 1.35
N THR A 404 -14.17 -4.75 0.86
CA THR A 404 -15.32 -4.07 1.50
C THR A 404 -16.60 -4.90 1.36
N VAL A 405 -16.86 -5.50 0.19
CA VAL A 405 -17.99 -6.43 0.01
C VAL A 405 -17.83 -7.65 0.93
N PHE A 406 -16.66 -8.29 0.93
CA PHE A 406 -16.36 -9.44 1.78
C PHE A 406 -16.61 -9.15 3.28
N LEU A 407 -16.13 -7.99 3.77
CA LEU A 407 -16.37 -7.54 5.14
C LEU A 407 -17.86 -7.38 5.46
N LYS A 408 -18.63 -6.74 4.57
CA LYS A 408 -20.06 -6.47 4.78
C LYS A 408 -20.86 -7.76 4.90
N GLU A 409 -20.67 -8.68 3.96
CA GLU A 409 -21.38 -9.95 3.94
C GLU A 409 -20.96 -10.85 5.12
N ALA A 410 -19.66 -10.89 5.45
CA ALA A 410 -19.17 -11.67 6.59
C ALA A 410 -19.67 -11.15 7.95
N ALA A 411 -19.72 -9.82 8.11
CA ALA A 411 -20.29 -9.19 9.31
C ALA A 411 -21.81 -9.40 9.40
N ALA A 412 -22.54 -9.31 8.28
CA ALA A 412 -23.97 -9.59 8.22
C ALA A 412 -24.29 -11.07 8.52
N TYR A 413 -23.42 -12.00 8.12
CA TYR A 413 -23.49 -13.42 8.49
C TYR A 413 -23.22 -13.68 9.99
N GLY A 414 -22.59 -12.71 10.67
CA GLY A 414 -22.26 -12.76 12.10
C GLY A 414 -20.90 -13.37 12.42
N LEU A 415 -19.93 -13.30 11.51
CA LEU A 415 -18.53 -13.65 11.80
C LEU A 415 -17.86 -12.54 12.63
N CYS A 416 -16.98 -12.92 13.56
CA CYS A 416 -16.18 -11.96 14.33
C CYS A 416 -14.92 -11.51 13.56
N LEU A 417 -14.29 -10.43 14.01
CA LEU A 417 -13.14 -9.82 13.32
C LEU A 417 -11.99 -10.82 13.06
N ALA A 418 -11.69 -11.69 14.04
CA ALA A 418 -10.68 -12.73 13.91
C ALA A 418 -11.04 -13.74 12.80
N GLU A 419 -12.29 -14.22 12.76
CA GLU A 419 -12.73 -15.18 11.73
C GLU A 419 -12.64 -14.60 10.32
N ILE A 420 -12.95 -13.30 10.15
CA ILE A 420 -12.81 -12.60 8.86
C ILE A 420 -11.34 -12.46 8.48
N GLY A 421 -10.48 -12.05 9.42
CA GLY A 421 -9.04 -11.95 9.21
C GLY A 421 -8.41 -13.29 8.82
N GLU A 422 -8.76 -14.37 9.55
CA GLU A 422 -8.28 -15.74 9.28
C GLU A 422 -8.70 -16.26 7.90
N MET A 423 -9.88 -15.86 7.39
CA MET A 423 -10.29 -16.19 6.01
C MET A 423 -9.51 -15.43 4.93
N MET A 424 -8.87 -14.31 5.28
CA MET A 424 -8.08 -13.48 4.36
C MET A 424 -6.59 -13.80 4.38
N THR A 425 -6.05 -14.25 5.51
CA THR A 425 -4.65 -14.71 5.66
C THR A 425 -4.44 -16.13 5.12
N ARG A 426 -3.23 -16.41 4.64
CA ARG A 426 -2.82 -17.74 4.15
C ARG A 426 -2.35 -18.64 5.29
N GLU A 427 -2.58 -19.95 5.16
CA GLU A 427 -2.14 -20.95 6.13
C GLU A 427 -0.82 -21.62 5.70
N PHE A 428 0.22 -21.44 6.52
CA PHE A 428 1.55 -22.03 6.28
C PHE A 428 1.61 -23.49 6.70
N HIS A 429 1.76 -24.38 5.70
CA HIS A 429 1.91 -25.82 5.91
C HIS A 429 3.33 -26.29 5.57
N ALA A 430 3.75 -27.43 6.12
CA ALA A 430 5.09 -28.00 5.86
C ALA A 430 5.35 -28.37 4.38
N GLY A 431 4.31 -28.39 3.54
CA GLY A 431 4.39 -28.62 2.10
C GLY A 431 4.30 -27.35 1.23
N GLY A 432 4.09 -26.16 1.82
CA GLY A 432 3.97 -24.91 1.08
C GLY A 432 2.94 -23.95 1.65
N GLU A 433 2.80 -22.81 0.98
CA GLU A 433 1.84 -21.75 1.27
C GLU A 433 0.55 -22.01 0.48
N VAL A 434 -0.60 -22.07 1.17
CA VAL A 434 -1.92 -22.34 0.56
C VAL A 434 -2.65 -21.00 0.37
N PRO A 435 -3.34 -20.76 -0.77
CA PRO A 435 -4.16 -19.57 -0.95
C PRO A 435 -5.20 -19.41 0.17
N SER A 436 -5.49 -18.18 0.58
CA SER A 436 -6.50 -17.92 1.61
C SER A 436 -7.92 -18.19 1.09
N VAL A 437 -8.90 -18.25 1.99
CA VAL A 437 -10.31 -18.49 1.59
C VAL A 437 -10.79 -17.38 0.65
N LEU A 438 -10.42 -16.12 0.91
CA LEU A 438 -10.69 -15.00 0.01
C LEU A 438 -10.09 -15.21 -1.40
N GLU A 439 -8.86 -15.70 -1.49
CA GLU A 439 -8.20 -15.96 -2.78
C GLU A 439 -8.86 -17.13 -3.52
N MET A 440 -9.21 -18.21 -2.81
CA MET A 440 -9.93 -19.36 -3.38
C MET A 440 -11.30 -18.97 -3.91
N LEU A 441 -12.06 -18.15 -3.18
CA LEU A 441 -13.34 -17.58 -3.64
C LEU A 441 -13.18 -16.77 -4.94
N CYS A 442 -12.10 -15.99 -5.06
CA CYS A 442 -11.82 -15.24 -6.29
C CYS A 442 -11.48 -16.17 -7.46
N ILE A 443 -10.65 -17.19 -7.24
CA ILE A 443 -10.30 -18.19 -8.27
C ILE A 443 -11.55 -18.89 -8.78
N GLU A 444 -12.44 -19.29 -7.87
CA GLU A 444 -13.70 -19.97 -8.20
C GLU A 444 -14.69 -19.05 -8.93
N ALA A 445 -14.88 -17.81 -8.47
CA ALA A 445 -15.70 -16.82 -9.17
C ALA A 445 -15.19 -16.58 -10.61
N LYS A 446 -13.87 -16.50 -10.81
CA LYS A 446 -13.26 -16.38 -12.14
C LYS A 446 -13.50 -17.62 -13.02
N ARG A 447 -13.48 -18.83 -12.44
CA ARG A 447 -13.78 -20.09 -13.14
C ARG A 447 -15.23 -20.10 -13.65
N LEU A 448 -16.19 -19.68 -12.83
CA LEU A 448 -17.60 -19.66 -13.18
C LEU A 448 -17.93 -18.72 -14.36
N ILE A 449 -17.25 -17.58 -14.47
CA ILE A 449 -17.39 -16.67 -15.64
C ILE A 449 -16.95 -17.39 -16.92
N ALA A 450 -15.75 -17.98 -16.90
CA ALA A 450 -15.19 -18.66 -18.06
C ALA A 450 -16.04 -19.85 -18.54
N GLU A 451 -16.75 -20.53 -17.62
CA GLU A 451 -17.69 -21.61 -17.97
C GLU A 451 -19.03 -21.09 -18.51
N GLY A 452 -19.51 -19.94 -18.01
CA GLY A 452 -20.69 -19.25 -18.53
C GLY A 452 -20.53 -18.82 -19.99
N ASP A 453 -19.40 -18.18 -20.32
CA ASP A 453 -19.09 -17.73 -21.69
C ASP A 453 -19.04 -18.89 -22.69
N VAL A 454 -18.51 -20.06 -22.28
CA VAL A 454 -18.44 -21.27 -23.13
C VAL A 454 -19.83 -21.86 -23.41
N LEU A 455 -20.79 -21.67 -22.50
CA LEU A 455 -22.18 -22.12 -22.71
C LEU A 455 -22.95 -21.17 -23.64
N SER A 456 -22.76 -19.84 -23.55
CA SER A 456 -23.41 -18.89 -24.48
C SER A 456 -22.88 -19.03 -25.91
N LEU A 457 -21.57 -19.25 -26.07
CA LEU A 457 -20.94 -19.53 -27.37
C LEU A 457 -21.44 -20.82 -28.04
N ARG A 458 -22.08 -21.73 -27.30
CA ARG A 458 -22.70 -22.93 -27.87
C ARG A 458 -24.14 -22.70 -28.32
N SER A 459 -24.91 -21.85 -27.63
CA SER A 459 -26.28 -21.51 -28.08
C SER A 459 -26.29 -20.70 -29.38
N ASP A 460 -25.26 -19.90 -29.65
CA ASP A 460 -25.19 -19.07 -30.87
C ASP A 460 -24.82 -19.86 -32.14
N VAL A 461 -24.33 -21.10 -32.01
CA VAL A 461 -23.92 -21.95 -33.15
C VAL A 461 -25.05 -22.90 -33.61
N GLU A 462 -26.06 -23.15 -32.77
CA GLU A 462 -27.25 -23.93 -33.17
C GLU A 462 -28.30 -23.10 -33.93
N GLY A 463 -28.07 -21.80 -34.15
CA GLY A 463 -29.01 -20.85 -34.74
C GLY A 463 -29.02 -20.73 -36.27
N GLU A 464 -27.92 -21.04 -36.97
CA GLU A 464 -27.82 -20.84 -38.43
C GLU A 464 -27.02 -21.94 -39.15
N THR A 465 -27.70 -22.95 -39.72
CA THR A 465 -27.59 -23.38 -41.15
C THR A 465 -28.33 -24.71 -41.40
N GLU A 466 -29.61 -24.60 -41.74
CA GLU A 466 -30.39 -25.70 -42.29
C GLU A 466 -29.99 -25.94 -43.76
N PHE A 467 -28.94 -26.74 -43.99
CA PHE A 467 -28.56 -27.22 -45.32
C PHE A 467 -29.00 -28.68 -45.53
N GLN A 468 -30.25 -28.84 -45.98
CA GLN A 468 -30.76 -30.10 -46.48
C GLN A 468 -30.08 -30.46 -47.83
N PHE A 469 -29.40 -31.60 -47.87
CA PHE A 469 -29.04 -32.27 -49.12
C PHE A 469 -29.80 -33.61 -49.18
N ASP A 470 -30.83 -33.66 -50.02
CA ASP A 470 -31.44 -34.93 -50.42
C ASP A 470 -30.46 -35.71 -51.31
N LEU A 471 -30.28 -37.01 -51.02
CA LEU A 471 -29.54 -37.93 -51.87
C LEU A 471 -30.18 -39.32 -51.80
N ASP A 472 -30.57 -39.83 -52.97
CA ASP A 472 -31.50 -40.95 -53.15
C ASP A 472 -30.95 -42.34 -52.78
N TYR A 473 -31.90 -43.27 -52.65
CA TYR A 473 -31.74 -44.60 -52.04
C TYR A 473 -31.48 -45.74 -53.07
N SER A 474 -30.91 -46.86 -52.57
CA SER A 474 -30.58 -48.16 -53.23
C SER A 474 -29.14 -48.32 -53.77
N ASP A 475 -28.45 -49.48 -53.65
CA ASP A 475 -28.92 -50.81 -53.21
C ASP A 475 -27.83 -51.71 -52.54
N LEU A 476 -28.30 -52.68 -51.76
CA LEU A 476 -27.71 -53.96 -51.25
C LEU A 476 -26.33 -54.12 -50.53
N ASP A 477 -26.44 -54.73 -49.33
CA ASP A 477 -25.73 -55.88 -48.73
C ASP A 477 -24.31 -55.86 -48.07
N SER A 478 -24.35 -56.00 -46.72
CA SER A 478 -23.44 -56.77 -45.83
C SER A 478 -21.98 -56.25 -45.63
N VAL A 479 -21.36 -56.24 -44.45
CA VAL A 479 -21.23 -57.26 -43.38
C VAL A 479 -20.83 -56.59 -42.02
N TYR A 480 -21.59 -56.82 -40.94
CA TYR A 480 -21.24 -56.67 -39.48
C TYR A 480 -20.76 -55.29 -38.92
N SER A 481 -20.82 -54.99 -37.62
CA SER A 481 -21.81 -55.28 -36.55
C SER A 481 -21.45 -54.47 -35.28
N SER A 482 -22.46 -53.85 -34.66
CA SER A 482 -22.54 -53.51 -33.22
C SER A 482 -21.68 -52.39 -32.57
N LYS A 483 -22.40 -51.31 -32.22
CA LYS A 483 -22.53 -50.70 -30.87
C LYS A 483 -21.37 -49.90 -30.24
N THR A 484 -21.65 -48.59 -30.19
CA THR A 484 -21.45 -47.66 -29.05
C THR A 484 -21.24 -48.25 -27.64
N GLN A 485 -20.16 -47.81 -26.99
CA GLN A 485 -20.02 -47.47 -25.56
C GLN A 485 -19.02 -46.29 -25.49
N THR A 486 -19.29 -45.13 -24.88
CA THR A 486 -19.54 -44.78 -23.47
C THR A 486 -18.38 -45.07 -22.50
N LEU A 487 -18.06 -44.05 -21.68
CA LEU A 487 -17.53 -44.06 -20.30
C LEU A 487 -16.03 -43.80 -20.02
N ILE A 488 -15.85 -42.85 -19.09
CA ILE A 488 -14.85 -42.77 -18.01
C ILE A 488 -13.38 -42.52 -18.39
N VAL A 489 -12.90 -41.34 -17.99
CA VAL A 489 -11.54 -41.19 -17.44
C VAL A 489 -11.67 -41.10 -15.91
N LYS A 490 -10.96 -41.98 -15.20
CA LYS A 490 -10.90 -42.04 -13.73
C LYS A 490 -9.52 -41.59 -13.25
N ASN A 491 -9.44 -41.11 -12.01
CA ASN A 491 -8.19 -40.87 -11.28
C ASN A 491 -7.19 -42.04 -11.41
N PRO A 492 -5.92 -41.74 -11.67
CA PRO A 492 -4.77 -42.55 -11.24
C PRO A 492 -4.15 -41.89 -9.97
N PHE A 493 -3.68 -42.59 -8.93
CA PHE A 493 -3.24 -43.98 -8.81
C PHE A 493 -3.60 -44.57 -7.43
N SER A 494 -4.14 -45.79 -7.41
CA SER A 494 -3.90 -46.75 -6.32
C SER A 494 -4.14 -48.18 -6.78
N ASN A 495 -3.06 -48.95 -6.99
CA ASN A 495 -2.97 -50.42 -7.05
C ASN A 495 -1.47 -50.75 -7.29
N GLY A 496 -0.82 -51.72 -6.65
CA GLY A 496 -1.31 -52.78 -5.75
C GLY A 496 -1.13 -54.17 -6.37
N ARG A 497 -0.42 -55.09 -5.66
CA ARG A 497 -0.25 -56.56 -5.83
C ARG A 497 1.13 -56.98 -5.23
N SER A 498 1.43 -58.20 -4.75
CA SER A 498 0.70 -59.45 -4.40
C SER A 498 1.76 -60.48 -3.90
N SER A 499 1.55 -61.49 -3.04
CA SER A 499 0.43 -61.97 -2.19
C SER A 499 0.84 -63.29 -1.47
N LEU A 500 0.03 -63.81 -0.53
CA LEU A 500 0.06 -65.17 0.06
C LEU A 500 1.19 -65.51 1.07
N GLY A 501 0.82 -65.92 2.30
CA GLY A 501 1.77 -66.40 3.32
C GLY A 501 1.20 -66.63 4.73
N LYS A 502 0.27 -67.59 4.86
CA LYS A 502 -0.25 -68.25 6.08
C LYS A 502 0.67 -68.23 7.35
N LEU A 503 0.14 -67.84 8.52
CA LEU A 503 -0.12 -68.70 9.71
C LEU A 503 -0.54 -67.89 10.96
N GLU A 504 -1.19 -68.58 11.91
CA GLU A 504 -1.44 -68.17 13.31
C GLU A 504 -0.09 -68.00 14.09
N GLU A 505 0.05 -67.45 15.30
CA GLU A 505 -0.76 -67.55 16.54
C GLU A 505 -0.67 -66.28 17.43
N GLU A 506 -1.44 -66.28 18.51
CA GLU A 506 -1.49 -65.28 19.60
C GLU A 506 -0.34 -65.50 20.60
N GLU A 507 0.11 -64.46 21.33
CA GLU A 507 0.28 -64.46 22.81
C GLU A 507 0.77 -63.09 23.34
N GLU A 508 0.64 -62.89 24.66
CA GLU A 508 0.77 -61.62 25.40
C GLU A 508 2.15 -61.44 26.10
N ASP A 509 2.24 -60.37 26.90
CA ASP A 509 3.11 -60.18 28.09
C ASP A 509 4.54 -59.58 28.06
N GLU A 510 4.61 -58.37 28.66
CA GLU A 510 5.41 -57.93 29.82
C GLU A 510 6.98 -57.92 29.89
N THR A 511 7.50 -56.68 29.92
CA THR A 511 8.44 -56.09 30.95
C THR A 511 9.94 -56.44 31.09
N GLU A 512 10.64 -55.50 31.77
CA GLU A 512 12.02 -55.48 32.36
C GLU A 512 13.22 -55.35 31.37
N GLU A 513 14.03 -54.27 31.43
CA GLU A 513 15.17 -53.95 32.34
C GLU A 513 16.47 -54.75 32.02
N GLU A 514 17.72 -54.27 32.15
CA GLU A 514 18.30 -53.03 32.69
C GLU A 514 19.71 -52.72 32.09
N ALA A 515 20.46 -51.77 32.69
CA ALA A 515 21.89 -51.42 32.54
C ALA A 515 22.36 -50.80 31.20
N GLY A 516 23.24 -49.78 31.13
CA GLY A 516 24.01 -48.96 32.09
C GLY A 516 25.11 -48.23 31.28
N LEU A 517 25.75 -47.10 31.60
CA LEU A 517 25.97 -46.25 32.80
C LEU A 517 26.07 -44.78 32.29
N SER A 518 25.57 -43.73 32.97
CA SER A 518 26.22 -42.97 34.05
C SER A 518 27.61 -42.39 33.71
N LEU A 519 28.00 -41.13 33.96
CA LEU A 519 27.39 -39.94 34.61
C LEU A 519 28.26 -38.67 34.35
N SER A 520 27.64 -37.47 34.33
CA SER A 520 27.98 -36.18 35.01
C SER A 520 29.44 -35.79 35.42
N LEU A 521 29.87 -34.52 35.61
CA LEU A 521 29.31 -33.14 35.50
C LEU A 521 30.44 -32.07 35.70
N SER A 522 30.07 -30.77 35.70
CA SER A 522 30.83 -29.54 36.14
C SER A 522 31.87 -28.96 35.15
N LYS A 523 31.85 -27.66 34.75
CA LYS A 523 31.96 -26.35 35.48
C LYS A 523 33.34 -26.21 36.15
N LEU A 524 34.12 -25.12 36.03
CA LEU A 524 33.79 -23.69 35.86
C LEU A 524 35.01 -22.82 35.39
N SER A 525 34.75 -21.59 34.91
CA SER A 525 35.50 -20.31 35.12
C SER A 525 36.90 -19.96 34.52
N THR A 526 36.91 -18.82 33.80
CA THR A 526 37.81 -17.63 33.88
C THR A 526 39.28 -17.62 33.39
N SER A 527 39.59 -16.70 32.45
CA SER A 527 40.43 -15.48 32.65
C SER A 527 41.51 -15.15 31.58
N THR A 528 41.30 -14.02 30.88
CA THR A 528 42.28 -12.94 30.53
C THR A 528 43.57 -13.16 29.69
N LYS A 529 43.68 -12.27 28.68
CA LYS A 529 44.81 -11.36 28.30
C LYS A 529 45.71 -11.63 27.07
N ASP A 530 45.66 -10.64 26.16
CA ASP A 530 46.73 -9.90 25.47
C ASP A 530 47.98 -10.61 24.89
N ASN A 531 48.22 -10.49 23.57
CA ASN A 531 49.19 -9.48 23.07
C ASN A 531 49.19 -9.22 21.54
N LYS A 532 49.99 -8.20 21.14
CA LYS A 532 50.05 -7.47 19.84
C LYS A 532 51.08 -8.00 18.81
N MET A 533 50.97 -7.43 17.59
CA MET A 533 52.02 -7.22 16.55
C MET A 533 52.53 -8.49 15.81
N GLY A 534 52.82 -8.49 14.51
CA GLY A 534 52.68 -7.48 13.44
C GLY A 534 53.56 -7.81 12.20
N SER A 535 53.46 -7.00 11.12
CA SER A 535 54.40 -6.87 9.98
C SER A 535 54.07 -7.48 8.58
N MET A 536 53.85 -6.56 7.62
CA MET A 536 54.30 -6.46 6.21
C MET A 536 54.03 -7.54 5.13
N TYR A 537 53.55 -7.05 3.97
CA TYR A 537 53.36 -7.72 2.66
C TYR A 537 54.66 -7.81 1.82
N PRO A 538 54.74 -8.61 0.73
CA PRO A 538 54.31 -8.13 -0.61
C PRO A 538 53.70 -9.16 -1.62
N ASN A 539 52.56 -8.76 -2.23
CA ASN A 539 52.01 -9.00 -3.59
C ASN A 539 52.23 -10.27 -4.46
N ASN A 540 51.07 -10.90 -4.80
CA ASN A 540 50.61 -11.42 -6.13
C ASN A 540 51.25 -12.67 -6.79
N PRO A 541 50.54 -13.37 -7.72
CA PRO A 541 49.10 -13.35 -8.08
C PRO A 541 48.40 -14.74 -8.13
N ARG A 542 47.04 -14.78 -8.20
CA ARG A 542 46.11 -15.85 -8.71
C ARG A 542 46.40 -17.31 -8.28
N ASP A 543 45.49 -18.05 -7.66
CA ASP A 543 44.18 -18.44 -8.24
C ASP A 543 43.15 -18.93 -7.18
N GLU A 544 42.01 -19.40 -7.68
CA GLU A 544 40.76 -19.79 -7.00
C GLU A 544 40.90 -20.74 -5.78
N THR A 545 40.09 -20.50 -4.73
CA THR A 545 39.28 -21.53 -4.05
C THR A 545 38.30 -20.91 -3.05
N GLU A 546 37.05 -21.39 -3.09
CA GLU A 546 35.98 -20.92 -2.20
C GLU A 546 36.18 -21.36 -0.75
N LYS A 547 36.03 -20.44 0.22
CA LYS A 547 35.72 -20.78 1.62
C LYS A 547 34.69 -19.82 2.23
N THR A 548 33.43 -20.24 2.10
CA THR A 548 32.39 -20.18 3.15
C THR A 548 32.46 -19.01 4.13
N LEU A 549 31.72 -17.93 3.81
CA LEU A 549 31.16 -17.04 4.81
C LEU A 549 29.77 -17.51 5.23
N SER A 550 29.50 -17.39 6.53
CA SER A 550 28.26 -17.77 7.23
C SER A 550 26.99 -17.39 6.47
N SER A 551 26.15 -18.39 6.19
CA SER A 551 24.83 -18.23 5.58
C SER A 551 23.87 -17.51 6.54
N HIS A 552 23.79 -16.18 6.43
CA HIS A 552 22.54 -15.50 6.76
C HIS A 552 21.54 -15.85 5.66
N LYS A 553 20.63 -16.78 5.96
CA LYS A 553 19.59 -17.21 5.02
C LYS A 553 18.74 -16.02 4.61
N SER A 554 18.86 -15.68 3.32
CA SER A 554 18.07 -14.69 2.60
C SER A 554 16.56 -14.81 2.89
N ALA A 555 15.93 -13.68 3.20
CA ALA A 555 14.47 -13.54 3.22
C ALA A 555 13.85 -13.39 1.80
N ASN A 556 14.65 -13.53 0.73
CA ASN A 556 14.19 -13.49 -0.66
C ASN A 556 14.07 -14.90 -1.24
N MET A 557 13.06 -15.66 -0.79
CA MET A 557 12.51 -16.84 -1.45
C MET A 557 10.97 -16.83 -1.30
N LEU A 558 10.34 -15.70 -1.62
CA LEU A 558 8.94 -15.75 -2.05
C LEU A 558 8.91 -16.44 -3.42
N LEU A 559 8.00 -17.40 -3.55
CA LEU A 559 7.79 -18.12 -4.82
C LEU A 559 7.46 -17.11 -5.94
N PRO A 560 7.78 -17.42 -7.21
CA PRO A 560 7.31 -16.59 -8.32
C PRO A 560 5.79 -16.43 -8.23
N VAL A 561 5.28 -15.24 -8.53
CA VAL A 561 3.83 -14.95 -8.59
C VAL A 561 3.17 -16.08 -9.38
N SER A 562 2.43 -16.94 -8.67
CA SER A 562 1.84 -18.13 -9.28
C SER A 562 0.93 -17.67 -10.42
N THR A 563 1.09 -18.29 -11.59
CA THR A 563 0.32 -17.99 -12.80
C THR A 563 -1.18 -18.25 -12.65
N ASN A 564 -1.62 -18.73 -11.50
CA ASN A 564 -2.98 -19.16 -11.21
C ASN A 564 -3.77 -18.14 -10.35
N PHE A 565 -3.15 -17.04 -9.88
CA PHE A 565 -3.87 -16.01 -9.11
C PHE A 565 -4.66 -15.05 -10.01
N VAL A 566 -5.85 -14.65 -9.54
CA VAL A 566 -6.76 -13.80 -10.31
C VAL A 566 -6.25 -12.37 -10.39
N LYS A 567 -5.91 -11.93 -11.61
CA LYS A 567 -5.59 -10.54 -11.91
C LYS A 567 -6.87 -9.72 -12.03
N LEU A 568 -7.32 -9.16 -10.90
CA LEU A 568 -8.49 -8.27 -10.87
C LEU A 568 -8.34 -7.07 -11.81
N ALA A 569 -7.10 -6.64 -12.11
CA ALA A 569 -6.79 -5.55 -13.03
C ALA A 569 -7.18 -5.82 -14.49
N ASP A 570 -7.07 -7.07 -14.96
CA ASP A 570 -7.16 -7.41 -16.38
C ASP A 570 -8.61 -7.48 -16.89
N MET A 571 -9.59 -7.50 -15.97
CA MET A 571 -11.02 -7.58 -16.30
C MET A 571 -11.53 -6.29 -16.95
N ILE A 572 -12.43 -6.40 -17.92
CA ILE A 572 -13.22 -5.24 -18.38
C ILE A 572 -14.35 -4.91 -17.39
N GLU A 573 -14.89 -3.68 -17.43
CA GLU A 573 -15.93 -3.27 -16.45
C GLU A 573 -17.16 -4.18 -16.44
N ALA A 574 -17.61 -4.68 -17.59
CA ALA A 574 -18.73 -5.62 -17.66
C ALA A 574 -18.41 -6.97 -16.98
N GLU A 575 -17.19 -7.48 -17.18
CA GLU A 575 -16.70 -8.72 -16.58
C GLU A 575 -16.50 -8.56 -15.05
N TRP A 576 -16.04 -7.39 -14.61
CA TRP A 576 -15.86 -7.06 -13.19
C TRP A 576 -17.19 -7.09 -12.41
N VAL A 577 -18.29 -6.63 -13.00
CA VAL A 577 -19.62 -6.70 -12.38
C VAL A 577 -20.05 -8.17 -12.20
N VAL A 578 -19.98 -8.97 -13.26
CA VAL A 578 -20.34 -10.41 -13.20
C VAL A 578 -19.41 -11.17 -12.23
N PHE A 579 -18.13 -10.80 -12.16
CA PHE A 579 -17.19 -11.34 -11.18
C PHE A 579 -17.62 -11.08 -9.73
N LEU A 580 -18.03 -9.84 -9.41
CA LEU A 580 -18.51 -9.52 -8.07
C LEU A 580 -19.83 -10.24 -7.73
N GLU A 581 -20.73 -10.42 -8.69
CA GLU A 581 -21.95 -11.21 -8.51
C GLU A 581 -21.62 -12.68 -8.20
N LYS A 582 -20.76 -13.32 -9.01
CA LYS A 582 -20.32 -14.71 -8.80
C LYS A 582 -19.51 -14.89 -7.52
N PHE A 583 -18.73 -13.89 -7.12
CA PHE A 583 -18.04 -13.89 -5.84
C PHE A 583 -19.03 -13.88 -4.67
N GLN A 584 -20.05 -13.01 -4.70
CA GLN A 584 -21.09 -12.94 -3.66
C GLN A 584 -21.90 -14.24 -3.55
N GLU A 585 -22.26 -14.88 -4.68
CA GLU A 585 -22.96 -16.17 -4.70
C GLU A 585 -22.23 -17.30 -3.94
N LEU A 586 -20.89 -17.22 -3.82
CA LEU A 586 -20.07 -18.22 -3.14
C LEU A 586 -19.91 -17.98 -1.63
N LEU A 587 -20.21 -16.78 -1.13
CA LEU A 587 -19.89 -16.37 0.23
C LEU A 587 -20.67 -17.15 1.30
N ASP A 588 -21.98 -17.34 1.13
CA ASP A 588 -22.81 -18.06 2.10
C ASP A 588 -22.29 -19.47 2.40
N SER A 589 -21.80 -20.17 1.37
CA SER A 589 -21.24 -21.52 1.52
C SER A 589 -19.91 -21.50 2.28
N ALA A 590 -19.04 -20.53 1.98
CA ALA A 590 -17.74 -20.40 2.66
C ALA A 590 -17.89 -19.96 4.12
N PHE A 591 -18.83 -19.06 4.43
CA PHE A 591 -19.13 -18.65 5.80
C PHE A 591 -19.78 -19.78 6.61
N ALA A 592 -20.65 -20.58 5.99
CA ALA A 592 -21.20 -21.79 6.61
C ALA A 592 -20.09 -22.80 6.96
N GLU A 593 -19.17 -23.06 6.03
CA GLU A 593 -18.02 -23.94 6.28
C GLU A 593 -17.15 -23.42 7.42
N ARG A 594 -16.74 -22.14 7.39
CA ARG A 594 -15.95 -21.50 8.46
C ARG A 594 -16.61 -21.65 9.83
N ARG A 595 -17.91 -21.36 9.93
CA ARG A 595 -18.68 -21.46 11.17
C ARG A 595 -18.70 -22.90 11.72
N THR A 596 -18.77 -23.92 10.86
CA THR A 596 -18.65 -25.32 11.32
C THR A 596 -17.25 -25.67 11.80
N MET A 597 -16.19 -25.09 11.22
CA MET A 597 -14.82 -25.26 11.70
C MET A 597 -14.62 -24.61 13.07
N THR A 598 -15.08 -23.36 13.28
CA THR A 598 -14.99 -22.67 14.58
C THR A 598 -15.74 -23.44 15.68
N LEU A 599 -16.90 -24.02 15.38
CA LEU A 599 -17.63 -24.85 16.34
C LEU A 599 -16.87 -26.14 16.71
N ARG A 600 -16.20 -26.78 15.74
CA ARG A 600 -15.39 -27.98 15.98
C ARG A 600 -14.10 -27.68 16.76
N SER A 601 -13.47 -26.53 16.56
CA SER A 601 -12.29 -26.12 17.34
C SER A 601 -12.67 -25.74 18.79
N ARG A 602 -13.76 -25.00 18.98
CA ARG A 602 -14.32 -24.68 20.31
C ARG A 602 -14.78 -25.93 21.09
N GLN A 603 -15.17 -27.02 20.43
CA GLN A 603 -15.45 -28.30 21.11
C GLN A 603 -14.18 -29.05 21.56
N ARG A 604 -13.00 -28.73 21.02
CA ARG A 604 -11.71 -29.32 21.43
C ARG A 604 -11.00 -28.51 22.52
N LEU A 605 -11.22 -27.20 22.58
CA LEU A 605 -10.74 -26.34 23.66
C LEU A 605 -11.79 -26.30 24.78
N GLY A 606 -11.54 -27.03 25.86
CA GLY A 606 -12.51 -27.22 26.95
C GLY A 606 -13.05 -25.91 27.54
N THR A 607 -14.32 -25.94 27.97
CA THR A 607 -15.14 -24.78 28.39
C THR A 607 -14.73 -24.17 29.75
N SER A 608 -13.45 -24.06 30.09
CA SER A 608 -13.01 -23.77 31.46
C SER A 608 -13.00 -22.28 31.85
N CYS A 609 -13.32 -21.35 30.95
CA CYS A 609 -13.41 -19.92 31.25
C CYS A 609 -14.76 -19.34 30.79
N GLN A 610 -15.65 -19.09 31.75
CA GLN A 610 -16.69 -18.06 31.59
C GLN A 610 -16.02 -16.70 31.85
N PHE A 611 -16.24 -15.75 30.94
CA PHE A 611 -15.92 -14.33 31.11
C PHE A 611 -17.15 -13.57 31.60
#